data_AF-A0A940S812-F1
#
_entry.id   AF-A0A940S812-F1
#
_cell.length_a   1.000
_cell.length_b   1.000
_cell.length_c   1.000
_cell.angle_alpha   90.00
_cell.angle_beta   90.00
_cell.angle_gamma   90.00
#
_symmetry.space_group_name_H-M   'P 1'
#
loop_
_entity.id
_entity.type
_entity.pdbx_description
1 polymer ?
#
loop_
_entity_poly.entity_id
_entity_poly.type
_entity_poly.pdbx_seq_one_letter_code
_entity_poly.pdbx_strand_id
1 'polypeptide(L)'
;MLPKLAFLPPSHPGVLLAEFLRQADVSRADFACAIRVCLVRLDQIVDGQRSVTAEMALRLAKATGIGAETWLAAQQQWDLYDTEDLICDELAKIQPVSRGRVRLAA
;
A
#
# COMPACT_ATOMS: atom_id res chain seq x y z
N MET A 1 20.96 -2.82 10.06
CA MET A 1 19.94 -3.49 9.23
C MET A 1 19.08 -4.31 10.19
N LEU A 2 17.84 -3.92 10.43
CA LEU A 2 16.92 -4.82 11.15
C LEU A 2 16.66 -6.00 10.20
N PRO A 3 16.75 -7.26 10.67
CA PRO A 3 16.45 -8.40 9.82
C PRO A 3 15.01 -8.28 9.33
N LYS A 4 14.79 -8.58 8.05
CA LYS A 4 13.47 -8.71 7.41
C LYS A 4 12.61 -9.54 8.36
N LEU A 5 11.73 -8.89 9.13
CA LEU A 5 10.97 -9.53 10.20
C LEU A 5 10.21 -10.69 9.57
N ALA A 6 10.34 -11.88 10.16
CA ALA A 6 9.79 -13.14 9.69
C ALA A 6 8.25 -13.19 9.76
N PHE A 7 7.60 -12.30 9.03
CA PHE A 7 6.17 -12.29 8.75
C PHE A 7 6.02 -12.19 7.24
N LEU A 8 4.98 -12.85 6.70
CA LEU A 8 4.68 -12.92 5.27
C LEU A 8 4.84 -11.54 4.58
N PRO A 9 5.32 -11.50 3.33
CA PRO A 9 5.40 -10.23 2.60
C PRO A 9 4.03 -9.54 2.63
N PRO A 10 3.99 -8.20 2.75
CA PRO A 10 2.73 -7.48 2.68
C PRO A 10 2.02 -7.84 1.37
N SER A 11 0.69 -7.88 1.40
CA SER A 11 -0.09 -8.09 0.19
C SER A 11 -0.43 -6.74 -0.44
N HIS A 12 -0.30 -6.62 -1.76
CA HIS A 12 -0.82 -5.45 -2.47
C HIS A 12 -2.30 -5.24 -2.11
N PRO A 13 -2.77 -4.00 -1.86
CA PRO A 13 -4.17 -3.74 -1.50
C PRO A 13 -5.20 -4.32 -2.46
N GLY A 14 -4.83 -4.44 -3.74
CA GLY A 14 -5.63 -5.12 -4.76
C GLY A 14 -5.99 -6.57 -4.44
N VAL A 15 -5.05 -7.33 -3.86
CA VAL A 15 -5.27 -8.72 -3.43
C VAL A 15 -6.24 -8.76 -2.26
N LEU A 16 -6.11 -7.84 -1.31
CA LEU A 16 -7.03 -7.69 -0.18
C LEU A 16 -8.44 -7.35 -0.67
N LEU A 17 -8.55 -6.48 -1.68
CA LEU A 17 -9.81 -6.12 -2.30
C LEU A 17 -10.43 -7.31 -3.06
N ALA A 18 -9.64 -8.10 -3.79
CA ALA A 18 -10.12 -9.31 -4.47
C ALA A 18 -10.76 -10.27 -3.48
N GLU A 19 -10.10 -10.49 -2.34
CA GLU A 19 -10.58 -11.37 -1.29
C GLU A 19 -11.85 -10.82 -0.62
N PHE A 20 -11.90 -9.52 -0.36
CA PHE A 20 -13.11 -8.86 0.14
C PHE A 20 -14.30 -9.08 -0.80
N LEU A 21 -14.13 -8.85 -2.11
CA LEU A 21 -15.17 -9.02 -3.11
C LEU A 21 -15.65 -10.47 -3.20
N ARG A 22 -14.71 -11.42 -3.13
CA ARG A 22 -15.00 -12.85 -3.11
C ARG A 22 -15.82 -13.25 -1.87
N GLN A 23 -15.48 -12.74 -0.70
CA GLN A 23 -16.21 -13.02 0.55
C GLN A 23 -17.60 -12.37 0.58
N ALA A 24 -17.73 -11.20 -0.05
CA ALA A 24 -18.99 -10.47 -0.14
C ALA A 24 -19.92 -10.97 -1.27
N ASP A 25 -19.46 -11.90 -2.12
CA ASP A 25 -20.14 -12.36 -3.33
C ASP A 25 -20.52 -11.20 -4.28
N VAL A 26 -19.61 -10.23 -4.43
CA VAL A 26 -19.81 -9.04 -5.28
C VAL A 26 -18.87 -9.10 -6.48
N SER A 27 -19.41 -8.93 -7.69
CA SER A 27 -18.60 -8.88 -8.89
C SER A 27 -17.74 -7.60 -8.96
N ARG A 28 -16.57 -7.67 -9.62
CA ARG A 28 -15.74 -6.48 -9.85
C ARG A 28 -16.50 -5.40 -10.62
N ALA A 29 -17.37 -5.78 -11.56
CA ALA A 29 -18.18 -4.85 -12.35
C ALA A 29 -19.18 -4.08 -11.48
N ASP A 30 -19.91 -4.79 -10.62
CA ASP A 30 -20.90 -4.17 -9.73
C ASP A 30 -20.22 -3.27 -8.71
N PHE A 31 -19.08 -3.71 -8.16
CA PHE A 31 -18.30 -2.90 -7.23
C PHE A 31 -17.75 -1.64 -7.89
N ALA A 32 -17.19 -1.74 -9.10
CA ALA A 32 -16.69 -0.59 -9.85
C ALA A 32 -17.80 0.46 -10.07
N CYS A 33 -19.01 -0.01 -10.40
CA CYS A 33 -20.19 0.85 -10.52
C CYS A 33 -20.54 1.52 -9.18
N ALA A 34 -20.58 0.75 -8.09
CA ALA A 34 -20.91 1.24 -6.76
C ALA A 34 -19.95 2.35 -6.28
N ILE A 35 -18.65 2.21 -6.58
CA ILE A 35 -17.63 3.20 -6.21
C ILE A 35 -17.40 4.30 -7.26
N ARG A 36 -18.20 4.29 -8.35
CA ARG A 36 -18.17 5.25 -9.46
C ARG A 36 -16.80 5.37 -10.12
N VAL A 37 -16.20 4.24 -10.49
CA VAL A 37 -14.96 4.17 -11.28
C VAL A 37 -15.12 3.23 -12.46
N CYS A 38 -14.32 3.40 -13.51
CA CYS A 38 -14.30 2.46 -14.62
C CYS A 38 -13.79 1.10 -14.16
N LEU A 39 -14.40 0.01 -14.65
CA LEU A 39 -13.98 -1.37 -14.35
C LEU A 39 -12.49 -1.60 -14.59
N VAL A 40 -11.95 -1.10 -15.71
CA VAL A 40 -10.52 -1.18 -16.03
C VAL A 40 -9.64 -0.56 -14.93
N ARG A 41 -10.07 0.55 -14.32
CA ARG A 41 -9.31 1.18 -13.22
C ARG A 41 -9.33 0.29 -11.97
N LEU A 42 -10.47 -0.34 -11.68
CA LEU A 42 -10.57 -1.29 -10.57
C LEU A 42 -9.73 -2.54 -10.83
N ASP A 43 -9.80 -3.13 -12.02
CA ASP A 43 -9.03 -4.33 -12.39
C ASP A 43 -7.53 -4.09 -12.27
N GLN A 44 -7.03 -2.94 -12.77
CA GLN A 44 -5.62 -2.58 -12.59
C GLN A 44 -5.19 -2.52 -11.13
N ILE A 45 -6.06 -2.07 -10.22
CA ILE A 45 -5.78 -2.05 -8.79
C ILE A 45 -5.77 -3.49 -8.25
N VAL A 46 -6.82 -4.25 -8.56
CA VAL A 46 -6.98 -5.64 -8.07
C VAL A 46 -5.81 -6.52 -8.54
N ASP A 47 -5.35 -6.34 -9.77
CA ASP A 47 -4.26 -7.10 -10.38
C ASP A 47 -2.86 -6.55 -10.04
N GLY A 48 -2.77 -5.58 -9.11
CA GLY A 48 -1.50 -5.04 -8.61
C GLY A 48 -0.76 -4.11 -9.59
N GLN A 49 -1.39 -3.71 -10.69
CA GLN A 49 -0.79 -2.86 -11.73
C GLN A 49 -0.95 -1.36 -11.44
N ARG A 50 -1.77 -1.00 -10.46
CA ARG A 50 -2.03 0.39 -10.06
C ARG A 50 -2.17 0.50 -8.56
N SER A 51 -1.46 1.47 -7.98
CA SER A 51 -1.55 1.80 -6.56
C SER A 51 -2.91 2.37 -6.18
N VAL A 52 -3.32 2.12 -4.94
CA VAL A 52 -4.44 2.78 -4.28
C VAL A 52 -4.02 4.20 -3.89
N THR A 53 -4.57 5.19 -4.59
CA THR A 53 -4.39 6.61 -4.25
C THR A 53 -5.35 7.04 -3.13
N ALA A 54 -5.14 8.22 -2.54
CA ALA A 54 -6.06 8.78 -1.53
C ALA A 54 -7.52 8.89 -2.03
N GLU A 55 -7.72 9.32 -3.28
CA GLU A 55 -9.04 9.36 -3.92
C GLU A 55 -9.70 7.97 -3.94
N MET A 56 -8.92 6.95 -4.32
CA MET A 56 -9.42 5.58 -4.38
C MET A 56 -9.68 5.02 -2.97
N ALA A 57 -8.80 5.27 -2.01
CA ALA A 57 -8.96 4.83 -0.64
C ALA A 57 -10.26 5.37 -0.01
N LEU A 58 -10.61 6.63 -0.26
CA LEU A 58 -11.88 7.21 0.20
C LEU A 58 -13.10 6.51 -0.42
N ARG A 59 -13.02 6.17 -1.71
CA ARG A 59 -14.08 5.42 -2.41
C ARG A 59 -14.23 4.01 -1.85
N LEU A 60 -13.12 3.30 -1.67
CA LEU A 60 -13.10 1.97 -1.05
C LEU A 60 -13.64 2.01 0.37
N ALA A 61 -13.27 3.01 1.16
CA ALA A 61 -13.75 3.15 2.53
C ALA A 61 -15.25 3.33 2.62
N LYS A 62 -15.81 4.15 1.71
CA LYS A 62 -17.26 4.35 1.64
C LYS A 62 -18.02 3.07 1.31
N ALA A 63 -17.44 2.19 0.49
CA ALA A 63 -18.09 0.97 0.00
C ALA A 63 -17.87 -0.25 0.89
N THR A 64 -16.69 -0.37 1.51
CA THR A 64 -16.30 -1.54 2.30
C THR A 64 -16.52 -1.34 3.80
N GLY A 65 -16.66 -0.09 4.26
CA GLY A 65 -16.69 0.24 5.69
C GLY A 65 -15.30 0.20 6.36
N ILE A 66 -14.25 -0.20 5.64
CA ILE A 66 -12.86 -0.22 6.12
C ILE A 66 -12.25 1.18 5.92
N GLY A 67 -11.59 1.74 6.94
CA GLY A 67 -11.04 3.11 6.89
C GLY A 67 -10.12 3.37 5.68
N ALA A 68 -10.14 4.60 5.16
CA ALA A 68 -9.30 4.99 4.02
C ALA A 68 -7.81 4.90 4.38
N GLU A 69 -7.47 5.20 5.63
CA GLU A 69 -6.14 5.09 6.21
C GLU A 69 -5.66 3.64 6.20
N THR A 70 -6.55 2.66 6.41
CA THR A 70 -6.21 1.23 6.35
C THR A 70 -5.81 0.83 4.92
N TRP A 71 -6.56 1.28 3.91
CA TRP A 71 -6.23 1.04 2.50
C TRP A 71 -4.91 1.68 2.11
N LEU A 72 -4.65 2.92 2.56
CA LEU A 72 -3.39 3.63 2.31
C LEU A 72 -2.21 2.99 3.05
N ALA A 73 -2.41 2.52 4.27
CA ALA A 73 -1.38 1.82 5.03
C ALA A 73 -0.95 0.52 4.32
N ALA A 74 -1.93 -0.25 3.81
CA ALA A 74 -1.64 -1.43 3.01
C ALA A 74 -0.84 -1.10 1.74
N GLN A 75 -1.17 0.02 1.06
CA GLN A 75 -0.43 0.47 -0.11
C GLN A 75 1.01 0.88 0.28
N GLN A 76 1.17 1.67 1.34
CA GLN A 76 2.49 2.10 1.81
C GLN A 76 3.36 0.92 2.20
N GLN A 77 2.80 -0.07 2.89
CA GLN A 77 3.54 -1.25 3.29
C GLN A 77 4.00 -2.08 2.08
N TRP A 78 3.13 -2.24 1.07
CA TRP A 78 3.50 -2.87 -0.19
C TRP A 78 4.60 -2.08 -0.93
N ASP A 79 4.40 -0.78 -1.10
CA ASP A 79 5.33 0.09 -1.85
C ASP A 79 6.71 0.12 -1.19
N LEU A 80 6.77 0.18 0.14
CA LEU A 80 8.03 0.10 0.89
C LEU A 80 8.70 -1.26 0.68
N TYR A 81 7.97 -2.36 0.82
CA TYR A 81 8.52 -3.71 0.64
C TYR A 81 9.08 -3.92 -0.77
N ASP A 82 8.29 -3.59 -1.80
CA ASP A 82 8.69 -3.76 -3.20
C ASP A 82 9.87 -2.84 -3.55
N THR A 83 9.81 -1.57 -3.13
CA THR A 83 10.88 -0.61 -3.40
C THR A 83 12.16 -0.97 -2.65
N GLU A 84 12.08 -1.35 -1.37
CA GLU A 84 13.26 -1.77 -0.59
C GLU A 84 14.01 -2.91 -1.27
N ASP A 85 13.29 -3.90 -1.81
CA ASP A 85 13.90 -5.01 -2.55
C ASP A 85 14.52 -4.53 -3.88
N LEU A 86 13.88 -3.60 -4.58
CA LEU A 86 14.37 -3.04 -5.86
C LEU A 86 15.63 -2.18 -5.71
N ILE A 87 15.75 -1.37 -4.64
CA ILE A 87 16.85 -0.42 -4.46
C ILE A 87 17.80 -0.80 -3.31
N CYS A 88 17.79 -2.07 -2.88
CA CYS A 88 18.55 -2.54 -1.71
C CYS A 88 20.05 -2.19 -1.76
N ASP A 89 20.69 -2.35 -2.92
CA ASP A 89 22.11 -2.02 -3.14
C ASP A 89 22.40 -0.52 -3.07
N GLU A 90 21.44 0.32 -3.46
CA GLU A 90 21.56 1.77 -3.34
C GLU A 90 21.39 2.21 -1.90
N LEU A 91 20.37 1.67 -1.21
CA LEU A 91 20.12 1.92 0.21
C LEU A 91 21.33 1.57 1.09
N ALA A 92 22.03 0.47 0.78
CA ALA A 92 23.23 0.05 1.50
C ALA A 92 24.38 1.08 1.47
N LYS A 93 24.39 1.98 0.47
CA LYS A 93 25.41 3.02 0.31
C LYS A 93 25.07 4.31 1.06
N ILE A 94 23.82 4.47 1.53
CA ILE A 94 23.35 5.69 2.20
C ILE A 94 23.78 5.66 3.67
N GLN A 95 24.50 6.69 4.11
CA GLN A 95 24.88 6.85 5.50
C GLN A 95 23.84 7.69 6.27
N PRO A 96 23.41 7.27 7.47
CA PRO A 96 22.50 8.05 8.29
C PRO A 96 23.07 9.43 8.63
N VAL A 97 22.25 10.47 8.49
CA VAL A 97 22.64 11.83 8.88
C VAL A 97 22.69 11.92 10.40
N SER A 98 23.90 11.88 10.98
CA SER A 98 24.09 12.15 12.40
C SER A 98 24.06 13.67 12.66
N ARG A 99 23.08 14.17 13.42
CA ARG A 99 23.14 15.54 13.95
C ARG A 99 24.29 15.65 14.96
N GLY A 100 25.31 16.42 14.61
CA GLY A 100 26.43 16.73 15.49
C GLY A 100 25.97 17.40 16.78
N ARG A 101 26.39 16.83 17.91
CA ARG A 101 26.21 17.40 19.26
C ARG A 101 26.94 18.75 19.29
N VAL A 102 26.22 19.87 19.38
CA VAL A 102 26.83 21.17 19.69
C VAL A 102 27.45 21.04 21.08
N ARG A 103 28.78 20.91 21.15
CA ARG A 103 29.52 21.09 22.40
C ARG A 103 29.57 22.60 22.64
N LEU A 104 28.71 23.10 23.52
CA LEU A 104 28.98 24.36 24.21
C LEU A 104 30.14 24.07 25.15
N ALA A 105 31.33 24.57 24.80
CA ALA A 105 32.46 24.61 25.70
C ALA A 105 32.22 25.71 26.74
N ALA A 106 32.37 25.30 28.01
CA ALA A 106 32.59 26.05 29.25
C ALA A 106 31.99 27.45 29.42
#